data_AF-A0A6M1YMJ1-F1
#
_entry.id   AF-A0A6M1YMJ1-F1
#
_cell.length_a   1.000
_cell.length_b   1.000
_cell.length_c   1.000
_cell.angle_alpha   90.00
_cell.angle_beta   90.00
_cell.angle_gamma   90.00
#
_symmetry.space_group_name_H-M   'P 1'
#
loop_
_entity.id
_entity.type
_entity.pdbx_description
1 polymer ?
#
loop_
_entity_poly.entity_id
_entity_poly.type
_entity_poly.pdbx_seq_one_letter_code
_entity_poly.pdbx_strand_id
1 'polypeptide(L)'
;MINDYYVPPEDFKAPPAIYVNVEEVQKSMDIKPILVEKSNKPTDDDLKNAAISIKEIFEDGFEWRDIASLMKLSLEYVDNFFTMDGLDKKEAVLEIIDFVIDETDTPYLPDCITDPIFKALASSFINIIMPDSIDTISPNKKVEGEITLNDIEEFVSDIKEGFKDGFELHDIANITIETIKFTSEFIDTTVDEKKEMAKDIVNELIESIEIPFIPENFSDSILKALADGFIDASIDTLEELSIF
;
A
#
# COMPACT_ATOMS: atom_id res chain seq x y z
N MET A 1 -19.92 -6.61 59.26
CA MET A 1 -18.57 -6.45 58.68
C MET A 1 -18.24 -4.98 58.79
N ILE A 2 -17.24 -4.65 59.59
CA ILE A 2 -16.80 -3.28 59.88
C ILE A 2 -15.72 -2.96 58.84
N ASN A 3 -15.88 -1.85 58.10
CA ASN A 3 -14.86 -1.36 57.17
C ASN A 3 -13.80 -0.59 57.97
N ASP A 4 -12.59 -1.14 58.01
CA ASP A 4 -11.40 -0.46 58.51
C ASP A 4 -10.94 0.59 57.48
N TYR A 5 -11.17 1.87 57.78
CA TYR A 5 -10.51 2.97 57.07
C TYR A 5 -9.23 3.36 57.83
N TYR A 6 -8.12 3.43 57.10
CA TYR A 6 -6.84 3.91 57.60
C TYR A 6 -6.92 5.40 57.98
N VAL A 7 -6.56 5.73 59.23
CA VAL A 7 -6.42 7.11 59.71
C VAL A 7 -4.92 7.42 59.80
N PRO A 8 -4.39 8.39 59.04
CA PRO A 8 -2.98 8.75 59.12
C PRO A 8 -2.64 9.41 60.48
N PRO A 9 -1.39 9.30 60.96
CA PRO A 9 -0.97 9.86 62.26
C PRO A 9 -1.03 11.40 62.28
N GLU A 10 -1.29 11.97 63.47
CA GLU A 10 -1.50 13.42 63.71
C GLU A 10 -0.33 14.33 63.32
N ASP A 11 0.84 13.77 62.99
CA ASP A 11 2.05 14.52 62.65
C ASP A 11 2.32 14.66 61.14
N PHE A 12 1.39 14.25 60.27
CA PHE A 12 1.55 14.39 58.83
C PHE A 12 1.44 15.86 58.38
N LYS A 13 2.58 16.53 58.21
CA LYS A 13 2.65 17.85 57.56
C LYS A 13 2.69 17.69 56.05
N ALA A 14 1.58 18.02 55.38
CA ALA A 14 1.57 18.17 53.93
C ALA A 14 2.59 19.25 53.51
N PRO A 15 3.33 19.07 52.40
CA PRO A 15 4.21 20.12 51.89
C PRO A 15 3.40 21.37 51.53
N PRO A 16 3.93 22.58 51.75
CA PRO A 16 3.20 23.81 51.48
C PRO A 16 2.87 23.90 49.99
N ALA A 17 1.61 24.20 49.68
CA ALA A 17 1.18 24.50 48.33
C ALA A 17 1.98 25.69 47.79
N ILE A 18 2.71 25.47 46.70
CA ILE A 18 3.38 26.55 45.97
C ILE A 18 2.29 27.26 45.17
N TYR A 19 1.81 28.39 45.68
CA TYR A 19 0.97 29.30 44.92
C TYR A 19 1.88 30.13 44.01
N VAL A 20 1.94 29.78 42.73
CA VAL A 20 2.56 30.64 41.73
C VAL A 20 1.58 31.77 41.44
N ASN A 21 1.99 32.99 41.79
CA ASN A 21 1.22 34.20 41.55
C ASN A 21 1.26 34.51 40.04
N VAL A 22 0.11 34.41 39.36
CA VAL A 22 0.01 34.40 37.89
C VAL A 22 0.29 35.77 37.26
N GLU A 23 0.45 36.84 38.05
CA GLU A 23 0.58 38.22 37.55
C GLU A 23 2.01 38.75 37.38
N GLU A 24 3.06 38.03 37.82
CA GLU A 24 4.46 38.52 37.71
C GLU A 24 5.33 37.84 36.64
N VAL A 25 4.76 37.00 35.77
CA VAL A 25 5.45 36.48 34.57
C VAL A 25 4.89 37.15 33.30
N GLN A 26 4.76 38.47 33.34
CA GLN A 26 4.61 39.32 32.15
C GLN A 26 5.91 40.11 31.93
N LYS A 27 6.97 39.40 31.53
CA LYS A 27 7.97 39.98 30.63
C LYS A 27 7.61 39.52 29.24
N SER A 28 7.23 40.47 28.40
CA SER A 28 6.95 40.33 26.98
C SER A 28 8.11 39.63 26.27
N MET A 29 8.01 38.32 26.06
CA MET A 29 8.54 37.76 24.84
C MET A 29 7.43 37.97 23.81
N ASP A 30 7.68 38.87 22.86
CA ASP A 30 6.94 38.93 21.60
C ASP A 30 7.09 37.59 20.88
N ILE A 31 6.39 36.58 21.36
CA ILE A 31 6.10 35.38 20.59
C ILE A 31 4.77 35.72 19.95
N LYS A 32 4.84 36.30 18.74
CA LYS A 32 3.73 36.15 17.79
C LYS A 32 3.32 34.68 17.86
N PRO A 33 2.02 34.35 17.99
CA PRO A 33 1.61 32.97 17.93
C PRO A 33 2.17 32.44 16.61
N ILE A 34 3.13 31.52 16.70
CA ILE A 34 3.48 30.69 15.57
C ILE A 34 2.23 29.83 15.43
N LEU A 35 1.30 30.30 14.62
CA LEU A 35 0.44 29.42 13.87
C LEU A 35 1.42 28.50 13.15
N VAL A 36 1.69 27.34 13.75
CA VAL A 36 2.19 26.21 12.99
C VAL A 36 1.03 25.90 12.07
N GLU A 37 1.03 26.50 10.89
CA GLU A 37 0.30 25.94 9.77
C GLU A 37 0.74 24.49 9.74
N LYS A 38 -0.16 23.58 10.11
CA LYS A 38 0.05 22.15 9.86
C LYS A 38 0.39 22.09 8.37
N SER A 39 1.63 21.75 8.05
CA SER A 39 2.07 21.68 6.67
C SER A 39 1.07 20.84 5.89
N ASN A 40 0.56 21.38 4.78
CA ASN A 40 -0.41 20.69 3.93
C ASN A 40 0.20 19.46 3.24
N LYS A 41 1.53 19.31 3.28
CA LYS A 41 2.29 18.17 2.75
C LYS A 41 3.29 17.67 3.78
N PRO A 42 3.58 16.36 3.84
CA PRO A 42 4.68 15.84 4.63
C PRO A 42 6.01 16.44 4.14
N THR A 43 6.93 16.65 5.07
CA THR A 43 8.32 16.98 4.73
C THR A 43 9.10 15.71 4.40
N ASP A 44 10.26 15.82 3.75
CA ASP A 44 11.15 14.68 3.50
C ASP A 44 11.50 13.92 4.79
N ASP A 45 11.67 14.63 5.91
CA ASP A 45 11.91 14.01 7.22
C ASP A 45 10.69 13.26 7.74
N ASP A 46 9.48 13.75 7.47
CA ASP A 46 8.22 13.05 7.81
C ASP A 46 8.09 11.75 7.02
N LEU A 47 8.38 11.78 5.70
CA LEU A 47 8.33 10.61 4.83
C LEU A 47 9.38 9.56 5.20
N LYS A 48 10.60 9.98 5.54
CA LYS A 48 11.64 9.07 6.04
C LYS A 48 11.24 8.41 7.35
N ASN A 49 10.68 9.17 8.29
CA ASN A 49 10.21 8.60 9.55
C ASN A 49 9.06 7.61 9.33
N ALA A 50 8.15 7.90 8.40
CA ALA A 50 7.09 6.98 7.99
C ALA A 50 7.67 5.69 7.39
N ALA A 51 8.65 5.81 6.48
CA ALA A 51 9.32 4.67 5.87
C ALA A 51 10.00 3.77 6.93
N ILE A 52 10.69 4.35 7.92
CA ILE A 52 11.30 3.59 9.02
C ILE A 52 10.23 2.84 9.81
N SER A 53 9.16 3.52 10.24
CA SER A 53 8.08 2.89 11.01
C SER A 53 7.33 1.82 10.24
N ILE A 54 7.13 1.99 8.94
CA ILE A 54 6.48 0.99 8.08
C ILE A 54 7.41 -0.22 7.89
N LYS A 55 8.70 0.01 7.66
CA LYS A 55 9.70 -1.05 7.54
C LYS A 55 9.79 -1.91 8.80
N GLU A 56 9.68 -1.31 9.98
CA GLU A 56 9.69 -2.03 11.28
C GLU A 56 8.55 -3.07 11.38
N ILE A 57 7.45 -2.92 10.64
CA ILE A 57 6.36 -3.92 10.59
C ILE A 57 6.82 -5.23 9.95
N PHE A 58 7.86 -5.18 9.10
CA PHE A 58 8.42 -6.31 8.37
C PHE A 58 9.77 -6.77 8.96
N GLU A 59 10.02 -6.52 10.26
CA GLU A 59 11.26 -6.90 10.97
C GLU A 59 11.63 -8.39 10.84
N ASP A 60 10.63 -9.27 10.73
CA ASP A 60 10.81 -10.72 10.61
C ASP A 60 11.18 -11.18 9.18
N GLY A 61 11.22 -10.26 8.22
CA GLY A 61 11.54 -10.52 6.83
C GLY A 61 10.57 -9.83 5.88
N PHE A 62 11.09 -9.40 4.74
CA PHE A 62 10.35 -8.75 3.68
C PHE A 62 10.25 -9.71 2.48
N GLU A 63 9.02 -10.03 2.06
CA GLU A 63 8.75 -10.80 0.85
C GLU A 63 8.16 -9.93 -0.26
N TRP A 64 8.31 -10.35 -1.52
CA TRP A 64 7.88 -9.57 -2.69
C TRP A 64 6.37 -9.27 -2.71
N ARG A 65 5.54 -10.16 -2.15
CA ARG A 65 4.10 -9.94 -2.02
C ARG A 65 3.74 -8.81 -1.04
N ASP A 66 4.64 -8.48 -0.12
CA ASP A 66 4.39 -7.51 0.94
C ASP A 66 4.43 -6.06 0.44
N ILE A 67 4.92 -5.84 -0.78
CA ILE A 67 4.96 -4.51 -1.43
C ILE A 67 3.57 -3.90 -1.50
N ALA A 68 2.52 -4.68 -1.82
CA ALA A 68 1.15 -4.17 -1.86
C ALA A 68 0.67 -3.68 -0.48
N SER A 69 1.01 -4.42 0.59
CA SER A 69 0.74 -4.03 1.97
C SER A 69 1.51 -2.77 2.37
N LEU A 70 2.79 -2.68 1.97
CA LEU A 70 3.62 -1.52 2.18
C LEU A 70 3.05 -0.27 1.49
N MET A 71 2.57 -0.40 0.25
CA MET A 71 1.88 0.70 -0.45
C MET A 71 0.61 1.14 0.29
N LYS A 72 -0.21 0.19 0.76
CA LYS A 72 -1.43 0.49 1.54
C LYS A 72 -1.10 1.23 2.83
N LEU A 73 -0.13 0.77 3.60
CA LEU A 73 0.30 1.43 4.84
C LEU A 73 0.87 2.83 4.58
N SER A 74 1.60 2.99 3.47
CA SER A 74 2.10 4.31 3.04
C SER A 74 0.95 5.24 2.67
N LEU A 75 -0.09 4.73 2.00
CA LEU A 75 -1.30 5.49 1.67
C LEU A 75 -2.06 5.90 2.94
N GLU A 76 -2.25 4.99 3.89
CA GLU A 76 -2.87 5.29 5.20
C GLU A 76 -2.13 6.39 5.95
N TYR A 77 -0.79 6.40 5.90
CA TYR A 77 0.01 7.47 6.46
C TYR A 77 -0.26 8.81 5.75
N VAL A 78 -0.17 8.82 4.42
CA VAL A 78 -0.34 10.02 3.59
C VAL A 78 -1.78 10.57 3.65
N ASP A 79 -2.78 9.72 3.89
CA ASP A 79 -4.18 10.13 4.03
C ASP A 79 -4.45 11.03 5.25
N ASN A 80 -3.51 11.10 6.22
CA ASN A 80 -3.57 12.07 7.31
C ASN A 80 -3.35 13.53 6.84
N PHE A 81 -2.90 13.73 5.60
CA PHE A 81 -2.69 15.03 4.96
C PHE A 81 -3.87 15.36 4.02
N PHE A 82 -5.02 15.69 4.61
CA PHE A 82 -6.32 15.86 3.92
C PHE A 82 -6.36 16.92 2.81
N THR A 83 -5.36 17.79 2.71
CA THR A 83 -5.29 18.87 1.71
C THR A 83 -4.43 18.51 0.50
N MET A 84 -3.76 17.35 0.51
CA MET A 84 -3.03 16.84 -0.65
C MET A 84 -3.98 16.35 -1.73
N ASP A 85 -3.70 16.68 -2.98
CA ASP A 85 -4.39 16.10 -4.12
C ASP A 85 -3.91 14.66 -4.39
N GLY A 86 -4.65 13.94 -5.24
CA GLY A 86 -4.35 12.53 -5.51
C GLY A 86 -2.97 12.29 -6.11
N LEU A 87 -2.46 13.22 -6.92
CA LEU A 87 -1.16 13.07 -7.56
C LEU A 87 -0.03 13.29 -6.54
N ASP A 88 -0.13 14.33 -5.73
CA ASP A 88 0.79 14.60 -4.63
C ASP A 88 0.85 13.43 -3.64
N LYS A 89 -0.30 12.79 -3.38
CA LYS A 89 -0.36 11.61 -2.51
C LYS A 89 0.34 10.40 -3.13
N LYS A 90 0.14 10.15 -4.43
CA LYS A 90 0.85 9.09 -5.16
C LYS A 90 2.35 9.29 -5.09
N GLU A 91 2.83 10.51 -5.35
CA GLU A 91 4.25 10.85 -5.26
C GLU A 91 4.79 10.60 -3.85
N ALA A 92 4.10 11.04 -2.79
CA ALA A 92 4.52 10.79 -1.42
C ALA A 92 4.55 9.31 -1.04
N VAL A 93 3.59 8.51 -1.53
CA VAL A 93 3.58 7.05 -1.34
C VAL A 93 4.78 6.41 -2.04
N LEU A 94 5.07 6.80 -3.29
CA LEU A 94 6.25 6.32 -4.02
C LEU A 94 7.55 6.71 -3.32
N GLU A 95 7.65 7.92 -2.76
CA GLU A 95 8.81 8.34 -1.99
C GLU A 95 9.02 7.49 -0.73
N ILE A 96 7.95 7.15 0.00
CA ILE A 96 8.04 6.23 1.16
C ILE A 96 8.54 4.85 0.71
N ILE A 97 7.98 4.31 -0.39
CA ILE A 97 8.40 3.01 -0.94
C ILE A 97 9.87 3.04 -1.33
N ASP A 98 10.30 4.10 -2.01
CA ASP A 98 11.70 4.30 -2.40
C ASP A 98 12.63 4.28 -1.19
N PHE A 99 12.26 4.99 -0.10
CA PHE A 99 13.03 4.96 1.15
C PHE A 99 13.08 3.57 1.77
N VAL A 100 11.98 2.81 1.75
CA VAL A 100 12.00 1.44 2.30
C VAL A 100 12.88 0.53 1.45
N ILE A 101 12.81 0.62 0.11
CA ILE A 101 13.67 -0.16 -0.79
C ILE A 101 15.14 0.20 -0.54
N ASP A 102 15.50 1.49 -0.52
CA ASP A 102 16.89 1.95 -0.33
C ASP A 102 17.49 1.49 1.01
N GLU A 103 16.65 1.36 2.04
CA GLU A 103 17.08 0.94 3.37
C GLU A 103 16.98 -0.59 3.57
N THR A 104 16.40 -1.34 2.65
CA THR A 104 16.16 -2.79 2.80
C THR A 104 17.08 -3.56 1.87
N ASP A 105 18.06 -4.26 2.44
CA ASP A 105 18.90 -5.20 1.69
C ASP A 105 17.99 -6.25 1.02
N THR A 106 17.87 -6.22 -0.30
CA THR A 106 17.04 -7.19 -1.01
C THR A 106 17.71 -8.57 -0.94
N PRO A 107 17.04 -9.60 -0.38
CA PRO A 107 17.67 -10.92 -0.30
C PRO A 107 17.96 -11.46 -1.70
N TYR A 108 19.19 -11.91 -1.92
CA TYR A 108 19.63 -12.69 -3.09
C TYR A 108 19.79 -11.94 -4.43
N LEU A 109 19.66 -10.62 -4.47
CA LEU A 109 19.86 -9.82 -5.68
C LEU A 109 20.75 -8.59 -5.43
N PRO A 110 21.59 -8.15 -6.39
CA PRO A 110 22.36 -6.92 -6.22
C PRO A 110 21.45 -5.69 -6.32
N ASP A 111 21.43 -4.86 -5.27
CA ASP A 111 20.60 -3.65 -5.16
C ASP A 111 20.72 -2.71 -6.37
N CYS A 112 21.91 -2.63 -6.99
CA CYS A 112 22.12 -1.82 -8.20
C CYS A 112 21.34 -2.29 -9.44
N ILE A 113 20.80 -3.51 -9.42
CA ILE A 113 19.95 -4.09 -10.46
C ILE A 113 18.49 -4.13 -9.99
N THR A 114 18.26 -4.46 -8.72
CA THR A 114 16.92 -4.67 -8.18
C THR A 114 16.17 -3.38 -7.89
N ASP A 115 16.81 -2.41 -7.24
CA ASP A 115 16.11 -1.18 -6.82
C ASP A 115 15.50 -0.46 -8.01
N PRO A 116 16.20 -0.24 -9.15
CA PRO A 116 15.60 0.41 -10.31
C PRO A 116 14.38 -0.34 -10.86
N ILE A 117 14.41 -1.68 -10.84
CA ILE A 117 13.30 -2.51 -11.31
C ILE A 117 12.11 -2.38 -10.35
N PHE A 118 12.35 -2.46 -9.04
CA PHE A 118 11.29 -2.36 -8.04
C PHE A 118 10.64 -1.00 -8.01
N LYS A 119 11.42 0.08 -8.10
CA LYS A 119 10.88 1.45 -8.17
C LYS A 119 10.05 1.65 -9.44
N ALA A 120 10.50 1.10 -10.58
CA ALA A 120 9.73 1.13 -11.83
C ALA A 120 8.41 0.34 -11.74
N LEU A 121 8.44 -0.85 -11.13
CA LEU A 121 7.24 -1.65 -10.91
C LEU A 121 6.30 -0.97 -9.91
N ALA A 122 6.82 -0.45 -8.80
CA ALA A 122 6.02 0.25 -7.79
C ALA A 122 5.22 1.41 -8.40
N SER A 123 5.86 2.20 -9.26
CA SER A 123 5.17 3.26 -10.02
C SER A 123 4.07 2.74 -10.95
N SER A 124 4.19 1.52 -11.46
CA SER A 124 3.17 0.91 -12.33
C SER A 124 1.99 0.38 -11.52
N PHE A 125 2.28 -0.19 -10.34
CA PHE A 125 1.29 -0.84 -9.48
C PHE A 125 0.53 0.12 -8.55
N ILE A 126 1.04 1.33 -8.30
CA ILE A 126 0.34 2.31 -7.44
C ILE A 126 -1.06 2.65 -7.96
N ASN A 127 -1.29 2.56 -9.27
CA ASN A 127 -2.60 2.81 -9.87
C ASN A 127 -3.64 1.71 -9.56
N ILE A 128 -3.20 0.54 -9.09
CA ILE A 128 -4.11 -0.52 -8.66
C ILE A 128 -4.63 -0.23 -7.25
N ILE A 129 -3.74 0.20 -6.34
CA ILE A 129 -4.09 0.53 -4.94
C ILE A 129 -4.74 1.91 -4.83
N MET A 130 -4.27 2.87 -5.63
CA MET A 130 -4.75 4.24 -5.66
C MET A 130 -5.16 4.63 -7.09
N PRO A 131 -6.26 4.07 -7.61
CA PRO A 131 -6.71 4.38 -8.96
C PRO A 131 -7.22 5.83 -9.05
N ASP A 132 -7.05 6.47 -10.21
CA ASP A 132 -7.56 7.84 -10.44
C ASP A 132 -9.09 7.90 -10.44
N SER A 133 -9.72 6.80 -10.86
CA SER A 133 -11.15 6.53 -10.73
C SER A 133 -11.34 5.08 -10.32
N ILE A 134 -12.34 4.79 -9.48
CA ILE A 134 -12.69 3.42 -9.12
C ILE A 134 -13.02 2.54 -10.35
N ASP A 135 -13.45 3.16 -11.45
CA ASP A 135 -13.68 2.50 -12.75
C ASP A 135 -12.39 1.87 -13.33
N THR A 136 -11.22 2.30 -12.87
CA THR A 136 -9.93 1.75 -13.30
C THR A 136 -9.78 0.29 -12.88
N ILE A 137 -10.37 -0.11 -11.75
CA ILE A 137 -10.28 -1.48 -11.21
C ILE A 137 -11.66 -2.15 -11.09
N SER A 138 -12.75 -1.40 -11.25
CA SER A 138 -14.11 -1.95 -11.24
C SER A 138 -14.42 -2.71 -12.54
N PRO A 139 -15.24 -3.77 -12.47
CA PRO A 139 -15.64 -4.52 -13.65
C PRO A 139 -16.44 -3.64 -14.63
N ASN A 140 -16.21 -3.83 -15.93
CA ASN A 140 -16.89 -3.08 -16.99
C ASN A 140 -18.39 -3.43 -17.10
N LYS A 141 -18.75 -4.64 -16.69
CA LYS A 141 -20.11 -5.19 -16.69
C LYS A 141 -20.26 -6.17 -15.55
N LYS A 142 -21.51 -6.45 -15.16
CA LYS A 142 -21.85 -7.54 -14.24
C LYS A 142 -22.54 -8.66 -15.02
N VAL A 143 -22.13 -9.90 -14.76
CA VAL A 143 -22.60 -11.12 -15.40
C VAL A 143 -23.15 -12.05 -14.30
N GLU A 144 -24.37 -12.53 -14.49
CA GLU A 144 -24.95 -13.59 -13.66
C GLU A 144 -24.32 -14.93 -14.06
N GLY A 145 -23.94 -15.74 -13.07
CA GLY A 145 -23.24 -17.01 -13.24
C GLY A 145 -21.81 -17.02 -12.69
N GLU A 146 -21.25 -18.22 -12.61
CA GLU A 146 -19.85 -18.48 -12.27
C GLU A 146 -18.97 -18.39 -13.52
N ILE A 147 -17.69 -18.05 -13.33
CA ILE A 147 -16.67 -18.08 -14.38
C ILE A 147 -16.51 -19.51 -14.91
N THR A 148 -16.52 -19.67 -16.24
CA THR A 148 -16.24 -20.95 -16.88
C THR A 148 -14.83 -21.01 -17.46
N LEU A 149 -14.32 -22.22 -17.69
CA LEU A 149 -13.02 -22.42 -18.35
C LEU A 149 -12.96 -21.78 -19.74
N ASN A 150 -14.06 -21.79 -20.49
CA ASN A 150 -14.10 -21.15 -21.81
C ASN A 150 -13.95 -19.63 -21.71
N ASP A 151 -14.54 -19.00 -20.68
CA ASP A 151 -14.41 -17.56 -20.47
C ASP A 151 -12.96 -17.19 -20.16
N ILE A 152 -12.28 -18.01 -19.33
CA ILE A 152 -10.87 -17.85 -19.00
C ILE A 152 -10.00 -18.02 -20.26
N GLU A 153 -10.22 -19.08 -21.04
CA GLU A 153 -9.46 -19.34 -22.27
C GLU A 153 -9.61 -18.21 -23.29
N GLU A 154 -10.83 -17.69 -23.47
CA GLU A 154 -11.11 -16.54 -24.34
C GLU A 154 -10.37 -15.28 -23.83
N PHE A 155 -10.50 -14.97 -22.55
CA PHE A 155 -9.82 -13.82 -21.93
C PHE A 155 -8.30 -13.89 -22.07
N VAL A 156 -7.70 -15.04 -21.73
CA VAL A 156 -6.25 -15.25 -21.84
C VAL A 156 -5.77 -15.12 -23.28
N SER A 157 -6.54 -15.66 -24.24
CA SER A 157 -6.23 -15.53 -25.66
C SER A 157 -6.25 -14.07 -26.13
N ASP A 158 -7.24 -13.30 -25.70
CA ASP A 158 -7.37 -11.88 -26.04
C ASP A 158 -6.21 -11.05 -25.49
N ILE A 159 -5.81 -11.31 -24.24
CA ILE A 159 -4.65 -10.67 -23.62
C ILE A 159 -3.37 -11.00 -24.41
N LYS A 160 -3.11 -12.28 -24.71
CA LYS A 160 -1.91 -12.71 -25.45
C LYS A 160 -1.84 -12.07 -26.85
N GLU A 161 -2.96 -11.95 -27.56
CA GLU A 161 -3.01 -11.30 -28.87
C GLU A 161 -2.72 -9.79 -28.77
N GLY A 162 -3.11 -9.14 -27.66
CA GLY A 162 -2.80 -7.74 -27.38
C GLY A 162 -1.30 -7.45 -27.23
N PHE A 163 -0.53 -8.42 -26.73
CA PHE A 163 0.91 -8.29 -26.45
C PHE A 163 1.82 -9.00 -27.47
N LYS A 164 1.29 -9.41 -28.63
CA LYS A 164 2.05 -10.10 -29.68
C LYS A 164 3.26 -9.34 -30.21
N ASP A 165 3.27 -8.01 -30.10
CA ASP A 165 4.33 -7.14 -30.61
C ASP A 165 5.46 -6.92 -29.58
N GLY A 166 5.34 -7.52 -28.39
CA GLY A 166 6.31 -7.43 -27.31
C GLY A 166 5.63 -7.12 -25.97
N PHE A 167 6.32 -7.49 -24.90
CA PHE A 167 5.86 -7.27 -23.54
C PHE A 167 6.90 -6.48 -22.75
N GLU A 168 6.45 -5.50 -21.98
CA GLU A 168 7.30 -4.71 -21.09
C GLU A 168 6.93 -4.95 -19.63
N LEU A 169 7.86 -4.74 -18.70
CA LEU A 169 7.64 -4.99 -17.27
C LEU A 169 6.42 -4.23 -16.69
N HIS A 170 6.12 -3.04 -17.21
CA HIS A 170 4.99 -2.24 -16.76
C HIS A 170 3.63 -2.81 -17.20
N ASP A 171 3.60 -3.67 -18.23
CA ASP A 171 2.39 -4.32 -18.72
C ASP A 171 1.82 -5.33 -17.73
N ILE A 172 2.63 -5.80 -16.76
CA ILE A 172 2.17 -6.69 -15.69
C ILE A 172 1.09 -6.01 -14.84
N ALA A 173 1.24 -4.71 -14.55
CA ALA A 173 0.22 -3.95 -13.83
C ALA A 173 -1.09 -3.86 -14.64
N ASN A 174 -0.99 -3.64 -15.95
CA ASN A 174 -2.17 -3.60 -16.84
C ASN A 174 -2.86 -4.96 -16.92
N ILE A 175 -2.12 -6.05 -17.10
CA ILE A 175 -2.67 -7.42 -17.07
C ILE A 175 -3.35 -7.70 -15.73
N THR A 176 -2.73 -7.28 -14.63
CA THR A 176 -3.28 -7.46 -13.29
C THR A 176 -4.62 -6.73 -13.16
N ILE A 177 -4.69 -5.47 -13.60
CA ILE A 177 -5.94 -4.67 -13.61
C ILE A 177 -7.02 -5.35 -14.45
N GLU A 178 -6.71 -5.72 -15.69
CA GLU A 178 -7.71 -6.31 -16.60
C GLU A 178 -8.19 -7.68 -16.09
N THR A 179 -7.31 -8.44 -15.45
CA THR A 179 -7.69 -9.72 -14.82
C THR A 179 -8.57 -9.51 -13.60
N ILE A 180 -8.25 -8.54 -12.73
CA ILE A 180 -9.10 -8.16 -11.58
C ILE A 180 -10.50 -7.76 -12.09
N LYS A 181 -10.57 -6.92 -13.13
CA LYS A 181 -11.85 -6.53 -13.74
C LYS A 181 -12.62 -7.75 -14.21
N PHE A 182 -11.97 -8.62 -14.99
CA PHE A 182 -12.57 -9.81 -15.57
C PHE A 182 -13.16 -10.73 -14.50
N THR A 183 -12.38 -11.11 -13.49
CA THR A 183 -12.89 -12.01 -12.43
C THR A 183 -13.98 -11.34 -11.59
N SER A 184 -13.92 -10.02 -11.45
CA SER A 184 -14.92 -9.21 -10.77
C SER A 184 -16.23 -9.05 -11.54
N GLU A 185 -16.30 -9.37 -12.83
CA GLU A 185 -17.54 -9.27 -13.62
C GLU A 185 -18.60 -10.27 -13.14
N PHE A 186 -18.19 -11.39 -12.55
CA PHE A 186 -19.07 -12.51 -12.21
C PHE A 186 -19.56 -12.39 -10.76
N ILE A 187 -20.87 -12.18 -10.60
CA ILE A 187 -21.45 -11.85 -9.29
C ILE A 187 -21.60 -13.06 -8.37
N ASP A 188 -21.72 -14.26 -8.94
CA ASP A 188 -21.96 -15.49 -8.17
C ASP A 188 -20.66 -16.12 -7.66
N THR A 189 -19.50 -15.63 -8.13
CA THR A 189 -18.18 -16.06 -7.67
C THR A 189 -17.79 -15.34 -6.39
N THR A 190 -17.36 -16.11 -5.38
CA THR A 190 -16.96 -15.56 -4.09
C THR A 190 -15.67 -14.73 -4.20
N VAL A 191 -15.40 -13.87 -3.21
CA VAL A 191 -14.19 -13.04 -3.19
C VAL A 191 -12.91 -13.89 -3.20
N ASP A 192 -12.86 -14.95 -2.40
CA ASP A 192 -11.71 -15.85 -2.37
C ASP A 192 -11.50 -16.54 -3.72
N GLU A 193 -12.58 -17.00 -4.36
CA GLU A 193 -12.50 -17.60 -5.70
C GLU A 193 -12.04 -16.58 -6.75
N LYS A 194 -12.50 -15.33 -6.68
CA LYS A 194 -12.04 -14.25 -7.58
C LYS A 194 -10.55 -13.99 -7.45
N LYS A 195 -10.02 -14.00 -6.22
CA LYS A 195 -8.59 -13.84 -5.95
C LYS A 195 -7.79 -14.99 -6.54
N GLU A 196 -8.15 -16.23 -6.20
CA GLU A 196 -7.40 -17.40 -6.67
C GLU A 196 -7.45 -17.54 -8.19
N MET A 197 -8.62 -17.30 -8.82
CA MET A 197 -8.72 -17.30 -10.28
C MET A 197 -7.90 -16.18 -10.92
N ALA A 198 -7.91 -14.97 -10.35
CA ALA A 198 -7.11 -13.87 -10.88
C ALA A 198 -5.61 -14.18 -10.81
N LYS A 199 -5.14 -14.76 -9.69
CA LYS A 199 -3.75 -15.20 -9.53
C LYS A 199 -3.40 -16.27 -10.55
N ASP A 200 -4.22 -17.31 -10.69
CA ASP A 200 -3.98 -18.39 -11.64
C ASP A 200 -3.84 -17.85 -13.08
N ILE A 201 -4.74 -16.95 -13.49
CA ILE A 201 -4.74 -16.33 -14.82
C ILE A 201 -3.48 -15.47 -15.03
N VAL A 202 -3.16 -14.57 -14.10
CA VAL A 202 -1.97 -13.70 -14.23
C VAL A 202 -0.69 -14.53 -14.20
N ASN A 203 -0.63 -15.56 -13.37
CA ASN A 203 0.53 -16.45 -13.28
C ASN A 203 0.75 -17.25 -14.56
N GLU A 204 -0.33 -17.75 -15.20
CA GLU A 204 -0.24 -18.37 -16.52
C GLU A 204 0.26 -17.38 -17.58
N LEU A 205 -0.27 -16.15 -17.56
CA LEU A 205 0.13 -15.11 -18.50
C LEU A 205 1.62 -14.78 -18.35
N ILE A 206 2.10 -14.56 -17.12
CA ILE A 206 3.53 -14.32 -16.83
C ILE A 206 4.40 -15.47 -17.34
N GLU A 207 4.01 -16.73 -17.10
CA GLU A 207 4.78 -17.91 -17.59
C GLU A 207 4.83 -18.02 -19.11
N SER A 208 3.80 -17.52 -19.79
CA SER A 208 3.65 -17.65 -21.23
C SER A 208 4.35 -16.55 -22.04
N ILE A 209 4.82 -15.49 -21.38
CA ILE A 209 5.35 -14.29 -22.02
C ILE A 209 6.88 -14.25 -21.94
N GLU A 210 7.53 -13.99 -23.07
CA GLU A 210 8.96 -13.68 -23.09
C GLU A 210 9.16 -12.18 -22.83
N ILE A 211 9.68 -11.84 -21.64
CA ILE A 211 10.01 -10.46 -21.29
C ILE A 211 11.46 -10.16 -21.73
N PRO A 212 11.67 -9.27 -22.72
CA PRO A 212 13.01 -8.92 -23.17
C PRO A 212 13.78 -8.19 -22.06
N PHE A 213 15.06 -8.54 -21.87
CA PHE A 213 16.00 -7.89 -20.96
C PHE A 213 15.73 -8.04 -19.45
N ILE A 214 15.13 -9.15 -19.02
CA ILE A 214 15.13 -9.51 -17.60
C ILE A 214 16.54 -9.96 -17.16
N PRO A 215 17.12 -9.42 -16.07
CA PRO A 215 18.37 -9.93 -15.52
C PRO A 215 18.29 -11.43 -15.22
N GLU A 216 19.36 -12.21 -15.45
CA GLU A 216 19.34 -13.67 -15.26
C GLU A 216 18.88 -14.16 -13.86
N ASN A 217 18.95 -13.28 -12.86
CA ASN A 217 18.53 -13.59 -11.49
C ASN A 217 17.11 -13.12 -11.15
N PHE A 218 16.45 -12.38 -12.04
CA PHE A 218 15.08 -11.92 -11.86
C PHE A 218 14.14 -12.95 -12.49
N SER A 219 13.39 -13.65 -11.65
CA SER A 219 12.57 -14.79 -12.06
C SER A 219 11.08 -14.45 -12.08
N ASP A 220 10.32 -15.22 -12.86
CA ASP A 220 8.85 -15.14 -12.90
C ASP A 220 8.24 -15.19 -11.50
N SER A 221 8.85 -15.92 -10.56
CA SER A 221 8.37 -15.99 -9.18
C SER A 221 8.30 -14.63 -8.46
N ILE A 222 9.18 -13.68 -8.82
CA ILE A 222 9.13 -12.32 -8.27
C ILE A 222 7.92 -11.57 -8.83
N LEU A 223 7.71 -11.67 -10.14
CA LEU A 223 6.59 -11.03 -10.83
C LEU A 223 5.24 -11.57 -10.38
N LYS A 224 5.14 -12.89 -10.21
CA LYS A 224 3.96 -13.56 -9.67
C LYS A 224 3.67 -13.11 -8.24
N ALA A 225 4.68 -13.13 -7.37
CA ALA A 225 4.51 -12.69 -5.98
C ALA A 225 4.05 -11.23 -5.87
N LEU A 226 4.58 -10.35 -6.72
CA LEU A 226 4.13 -8.96 -6.84
C LEU A 226 2.66 -8.90 -7.27
N ALA A 227 2.32 -9.51 -8.41
CA ALA A 227 0.97 -9.49 -8.94
C ALA A 227 -0.05 -10.07 -7.95
N ASP A 228 0.25 -11.21 -7.33
CA ASP A 228 -0.58 -11.86 -6.31
C ASP A 228 -0.90 -10.90 -5.15
N GLY A 229 0.12 -10.20 -4.63
CA GLY A 229 -0.06 -9.23 -3.56
C GLY A 229 -0.99 -8.08 -3.95
N PHE A 230 -0.87 -7.57 -5.18
CA PHE A 230 -1.76 -6.51 -5.67
C PHE A 230 -3.17 -7.00 -5.98
N ILE A 231 -3.34 -8.24 -6.45
CA ILE A 231 -4.65 -8.88 -6.64
C ILE A 231 -5.38 -8.96 -5.31
N ASP A 232 -4.74 -9.52 -4.28
CA ASP A 232 -5.32 -9.65 -2.95
C ASP A 232 -5.75 -8.28 -2.42
N ALA A 233 -4.81 -7.33 -2.46
CA ALA A 233 -5.03 -5.98 -1.95
C ALA A 233 -6.19 -5.26 -2.65
N SER A 234 -6.35 -5.44 -3.96
CA SER A 234 -7.32 -4.68 -4.75
C SER A 234 -8.71 -5.28 -4.70
N ILE A 235 -8.82 -6.60 -4.73
CA ILE A 235 -10.11 -7.29 -4.60
C ILE A 235 -10.69 -7.05 -3.19
N ASP A 236 -9.85 -7.02 -2.15
CA ASP A 236 -10.28 -6.62 -0.80
C ASP A 236 -10.88 -5.21 -0.80
N THR A 237 -10.22 -4.26 -1.47
CA THR A 237 -10.73 -2.88 -1.57
C THR A 237 -12.06 -2.82 -2.33
N LEU A 238 -12.24 -3.61 -3.40
CA LEU A 238 -13.52 -3.69 -4.11
C LEU A 238 -14.64 -4.29 -3.24
N GLU A 239 -14.32 -5.25 -2.38
CA GLU A 239 -15.25 -5.84 -1.40
C GLU A 239 -15.67 -4.81 -0.36
N GLU A 240 -14.71 -4.11 0.26
CA GLU A 240 -14.96 -3.06 1.25
C GLU A 240 -15.86 -1.94 0.71
N LEU A 241 -15.71 -1.62 -0.58
CA LEU A 241 -16.54 -0.63 -1.27
C LEU A 241 -17.89 -1.16 -1.76
N SER A 242 -18.21 -2.44 -1.51
CA SER A 242 -19.45 -3.09 -1.93
C SER A 242 -19.70 -2.99 -3.45
N ILE A 243 -18.63 -3.12 -4.24
CA ILE A 243 -18.69 -3.04 -5.70
C ILE A 243 -19.14 -4.38 -6.32
N PHE A 244 -19.06 -5.47 -5.55
CA PHE A 244 -19.60 -6.79 -5.92
C PHE A 244 -21.13 -6.87 -5.84
#